data_AF-A0A3D4AIX0-F1
#
_entry.id   AF-A0A3D4AIX0-F1
#
_cell.length_a   1.000
_cell.length_b   1.000
_cell.length_c   1.000
_cell.angle_alpha   90.00
_cell.angle_beta   90.00
_cell.angle_gamma   90.00
#
_symmetry.space_group_name_H-M   'P 1'
#
loop_
_entity.id
_entity.type
_entity.pdbx_description
1 polymer ?
#
loop_
_entity_poly.entity_id
_entity_poly.type
_entity_poly.pdbx_seq_one_letter_code
_entity_poly.pdbx_strand_id
1 'polypeptide(L)'
;MVVANNKEYSWLKTYTNSQFSIGKLKSPSVLTVKEYFPPNTFKHYLKLFVPYFIADEILVHKKNPDVLLNECIQKLKRTKAKDLAFKLDLRFDVEFGFSKILGKYSYLPDGIHLCKDATYLCLNRLIQEIGTNDICYFVGDTDHGKYDINDEGYESWFETGEIHNILKYYELLPYYFPSYMWNANKDWCICSPEGIDDYLIIGCNQFVHDKIISIETLDAISLNYTDKFYSM
;
A
#
# COMPACT_ATOMS: atom_id res chain seq x y z
N MET A 1 13.49 7.41 18.60
CA MET A 1 12.09 6.95 18.73
C MET A 1 11.72 7.03 20.20
N VAL A 2 10.59 7.63 20.52
CA VAL A 2 10.09 7.75 21.90
C VAL A 2 8.95 6.76 22.04
N VAL A 3 9.08 5.80 22.96
CA VAL A 3 7.98 4.90 23.32
C VAL A 3 6.93 5.75 24.06
N ALA A 4 5.88 6.16 23.36
CA ALA A 4 4.87 7.06 23.89
C ALA A 4 3.85 6.33 24.79
N ASN A 5 3.24 7.09 25.70
CA ASN A 5 2.44 6.60 26.80
C ASN A 5 1.10 6.00 26.29
N ASN A 6 0.65 4.87 26.86
CA ASN A 6 -0.54 4.11 26.41
C ASN A 6 -1.84 4.94 26.25
N LYS A 7 -1.99 6.08 26.93
CA LYS A 7 -3.13 6.99 26.78
C LYS A 7 -3.13 7.73 25.44
N GLU A 8 -1.95 8.08 24.90
CA GLU A 8 -1.84 8.85 23.67
C GLU A 8 -2.32 8.05 22.45
N TYR A 9 -2.19 6.72 22.49
CA TYR A 9 -2.66 5.81 21.44
C TYR A 9 -4.07 5.26 21.69
N SER A 10 -4.74 5.66 22.78
CA SER A 10 -6.07 5.15 23.10
C SER A 10 -7.07 5.43 21.97
N TRP A 11 -6.97 6.61 21.33
CA TRP A 11 -7.77 6.93 20.15
C TRP A 11 -7.44 5.98 18.99
N LEU A 12 -6.16 5.70 18.71
CA LEU A 12 -5.77 4.75 17.66
C LEU A 12 -6.38 3.38 17.92
N LYS A 13 -6.28 2.84 19.15
CA LYS A 13 -6.94 1.58 19.52
C LYS A 13 -8.46 1.62 19.30
N THR A 14 -9.11 2.74 19.57
CA THR A 14 -10.54 2.92 19.24
C THR A 14 -10.77 2.87 17.74
N TYR A 15 -10.00 3.60 16.93
CA TYR A 15 -10.17 3.63 15.47
C TYR A 15 -9.82 2.31 14.79
N THR A 16 -8.79 1.61 15.27
CA THR A 16 -8.40 0.31 14.75
C THR A 16 -9.44 -0.75 15.16
N ASN A 17 -9.79 -0.85 16.45
CA ASN A 17 -10.65 -1.93 16.93
C ASN A 17 -12.14 -1.76 16.59
N SER A 18 -12.63 -0.53 16.37
CA SER A 18 -14.06 -0.28 16.14
C SER A 18 -14.46 -0.10 14.67
N GLN A 19 -13.51 0.04 13.74
CA GLN A 19 -13.82 0.44 12.36
C GLN A 19 -13.09 -0.31 11.24
N PHE A 20 -12.32 -1.36 11.54
CA PHE A 20 -11.95 -2.32 10.49
C PHE A 20 -13.14 -3.20 10.14
N SER A 21 -14.12 -2.59 9.47
CA SER A 21 -15.11 -3.32 8.70
C SER A 21 -14.32 -4.10 7.67
N ILE A 22 -14.22 -5.42 7.86
CA ILE A 22 -13.64 -6.35 6.90
C ILE A 22 -14.46 -6.20 5.62
N GLY A 23 -14.01 -5.34 4.72
CA GLY A 23 -14.55 -5.22 3.40
C GLY A 23 -14.21 -6.47 2.62
N LYS A 24 -15.12 -7.45 2.55
CA LYS A 24 -14.96 -8.53 1.58
C LYS A 24 -15.25 -7.98 0.19
N LEU A 25 -14.23 -7.51 -0.51
CA LEU A 25 -14.28 -7.48 -1.96
C LEU A 25 -14.47 -8.93 -2.43
N LYS A 26 -15.68 -9.26 -2.89
CA LYS A 26 -15.96 -10.56 -3.50
C LYS A 26 -15.21 -10.66 -4.82
N SER A 27 -13.94 -11.03 -4.76
CA SER A 27 -13.21 -11.49 -5.95
C SER A 27 -13.61 -12.94 -6.25
N PRO A 28 -13.99 -13.30 -7.50
CA PRO A 28 -14.47 -14.63 -7.86
C PRO A 28 -13.41 -15.75 -7.85
N SER A 29 -12.14 -15.47 -7.57
CA SER A 29 -11.07 -16.45 -7.74
C SER A 29 -10.10 -16.47 -6.55
N VAL A 30 -10.21 -17.54 -5.76
CA VAL A 30 -9.16 -18.23 -4.98
C VAL A 30 -8.09 -17.32 -4.35
N LEU A 31 -8.45 -16.77 -3.19
CA LEU A 31 -7.65 -16.21 -2.08
C LEU A 31 -8.45 -15.01 -1.55
N THR A 32 -9.23 -15.21 -0.48
CA THR A 32 -9.79 -14.08 0.27
C THR A 32 -8.65 -13.37 0.99
N VAL A 33 -7.96 -12.49 0.26
CA VAL A 33 -7.12 -11.48 0.88
C VAL A 33 -8.06 -10.58 1.66
N LYS A 34 -7.85 -10.47 2.98
CA LYS A 34 -8.46 -9.39 3.74
C LYS A 34 -7.84 -8.10 3.21
N GLU A 35 -8.62 -7.30 2.49
CA GLU A 35 -8.16 -5.97 2.13
C GLU A 35 -8.33 -5.08 3.36
N TYR A 36 -7.20 -4.56 3.83
CA TYR A 36 -7.13 -3.66 4.96
C TYR A 36 -7.33 -2.22 4.49
N PHE A 37 -8.10 -1.43 5.24
CA PHE A 37 -8.47 -0.07 4.89
C PHE A 37 -8.15 0.88 6.03
N PRO A 38 -7.78 2.15 5.74
CA PRO A 38 -7.79 3.20 6.73
C PRO A 38 -9.19 3.30 7.38
N PRO A 39 -9.27 3.65 8.68
CA PRO A 39 -10.55 3.77 9.39
C PRO A 39 -11.58 4.61 8.65
N ASN A 40 -12.85 4.26 8.86
CA ASN A 40 -14.02 4.82 8.19
C ASN A 40 -14.42 6.21 8.73
N THR A 41 -13.47 7.14 8.71
CA THR A 41 -13.63 8.50 9.22
C THR A 41 -13.23 9.56 8.21
N PHE A 42 -12.65 9.15 7.09
CA PHE A 42 -12.28 10.04 6.01
C PHE A 42 -13.41 10.18 5.00
N LYS A 43 -13.47 11.36 4.37
CA LYS A 43 -14.44 11.60 3.29
C LYS A 43 -13.98 11.04 1.96
N HIS A 44 -12.68 10.89 1.78
CA HIS A 44 -12.07 10.44 0.55
C HIS A 44 -11.11 9.30 0.82
N TYR A 45 -11.10 8.34 -0.10
CA TYR A 45 -10.16 7.24 -0.11
C TYR A 45 -9.55 7.12 -1.50
N LEU A 46 -8.25 6.88 -1.56
CA LEU A 46 -7.54 6.64 -2.81
C LEU A 46 -6.78 5.32 -2.70
N LYS A 47 -6.81 4.54 -3.77
CA LYS A 47 -5.84 3.46 -3.99
C LYS A 47 -4.67 4.03 -4.77
N LEU A 48 -3.48 3.98 -4.19
CA LEU A 48 -2.23 4.45 -4.78
C LEU A 48 -1.46 3.24 -5.28
N PHE A 49 -1.25 3.16 -6.59
CA PHE A 49 -0.50 2.06 -7.17
C PHE A 49 0.99 2.32 -7.00
N VAL A 50 1.67 1.31 -6.47
CA VAL A 50 3.13 1.28 -6.41
C VAL A 50 3.64 1.10 -7.85
N PRO A 51 4.68 1.85 -8.27
CA PRO A 51 5.14 1.80 -9.66
C PRO A 51 5.66 0.41 -10.03
N TYR A 52 5.21 -0.06 -11.19
CA TYR A 52 5.72 -1.28 -11.80
C TYR A 52 6.94 -0.95 -12.65
N PHE A 53 7.85 -1.91 -12.77
CA PHE A 53 9.00 -1.85 -13.65
C PHE A 53 8.87 -2.94 -14.69
N ILE A 54 8.97 -2.57 -15.96
CA ILE A 54 8.79 -3.49 -17.07
C ILE A 54 9.98 -3.52 -18.01
N ALA A 55 10.30 -4.69 -18.53
CA ALA A 55 11.18 -4.82 -19.67
C ALA A 55 10.53 -4.21 -20.94
N ASP A 56 11.34 -3.93 -21.96
CA ASP A 56 10.82 -3.41 -23.24
C ASP A 56 9.84 -4.39 -23.90
N GLU A 57 10.06 -5.69 -23.71
CA GLU A 57 9.14 -6.76 -24.10
C GLU A 57 8.61 -7.48 -22.85
N ILE A 58 7.28 -7.55 -22.72
CA ILE A 58 6.62 -8.39 -21.71
C ILE A 58 6.34 -9.73 -22.40
N LEU A 59 7.03 -10.77 -21.95
CA LEU A 59 6.87 -12.10 -22.51
C LEU A 59 5.89 -12.88 -21.65
N VAL A 60 4.75 -13.24 -22.24
CA VAL A 60 3.78 -14.15 -21.60
C VAL A 60 4.23 -15.59 -21.92
N HIS A 61 5.32 -16.03 -21.30
CA HIS A 61 5.86 -17.37 -21.48
C HIS A 61 5.74 -18.21 -20.20
N LYS A 62 5.70 -19.53 -20.38
CA LYS A 62 5.52 -20.55 -19.33
C LYS A 62 6.86 -21.09 -18.76
N LYS A 63 7.98 -20.39 -18.94
CA LYS A 63 9.32 -20.93 -18.65
C LYS A 63 9.94 -20.34 -17.39
N ASN A 64 10.92 -21.09 -16.87
CA ASN A 64 11.48 -21.00 -15.53
C ASN A 64 11.97 -19.58 -15.15
N PRO A 65 11.43 -18.96 -14.09
CA PRO A 65 11.68 -17.55 -13.75
C PRO A 65 13.14 -17.22 -13.39
N ASP A 66 13.93 -18.22 -12.97
CA ASP A 66 15.27 -18.02 -12.42
C ASP A 66 16.33 -17.61 -13.46
N VAL A 67 16.11 -17.88 -14.74
CA VAL A 67 17.12 -17.64 -15.80
C VAL A 67 17.07 -16.19 -16.32
N LEU A 68 15.92 -15.51 -16.24
CA LEU A 68 15.74 -14.15 -16.79
C LEU A 68 16.08 -13.03 -15.79
N LEU A 69 16.13 -13.35 -14.49
CA LEU A 69 16.21 -12.36 -13.42
C LEU A 69 17.51 -11.54 -13.45
N ASN A 70 18.64 -12.13 -13.87
CA ASN A 70 19.94 -11.45 -13.81
C ASN A 70 20.25 -10.57 -15.04
N GLU A 71 19.64 -10.83 -16.21
CA GLU A 71 19.87 -10.04 -17.43
C GLU A 71 18.85 -8.90 -17.62
N CYS A 72 17.65 -9.02 -17.03
CA CYS A 72 16.57 -8.04 -17.23
C CYS A 72 16.68 -6.78 -16.35
N ILE A 73 17.26 -6.88 -15.14
CA ILE A 73 17.23 -5.79 -14.13
C ILE A 73 17.85 -4.48 -14.66
N GLN A 74 18.83 -4.54 -15.55
CA GLN A 74 19.49 -3.33 -16.09
C GLN A 74 18.71 -2.60 -17.19
N LYS A 75 17.58 -3.15 -17.68
CA LYS A 75 16.78 -2.55 -18.78
C LYS A 75 15.33 -2.26 -18.42
N LEU A 76 14.95 -2.40 -17.15
CA LEU A 76 13.58 -2.16 -16.75
C LEU A 76 13.25 -0.66 -16.77
N LYS A 77 12.13 -0.31 -17.38
CA LYS A 77 11.56 1.03 -17.37
C LYS A 77 10.39 1.08 -16.41
N ARG A 78 10.33 2.15 -15.63
CA ARG A 78 9.15 2.46 -14.82
C ARG A 78 7.94 2.61 -15.74
N THR A 79 6.84 1.96 -15.39
CA THR A 79 5.54 2.11 -16.07
C THR A 79 4.46 2.49 -15.06
N LYS A 80 3.47 3.23 -15.55
CA LYS A 80 2.25 3.45 -14.80
C LYS A 80 1.41 2.18 -14.74
N ALA A 81 0.65 2.00 -13.68
CA ALA A 81 -0.29 0.89 -13.50
C ALA A 81 -1.36 0.88 -14.60
N LYS A 82 -1.82 2.07 -15.01
CA LYS A 82 -2.76 2.23 -16.15
C LYS A 82 -2.16 1.72 -17.46
N ASP A 83 -0.91 2.09 -17.74
CA ASP A 83 -0.22 1.69 -18.96
C ASP A 83 0.09 0.19 -18.95
N LEU A 84 0.44 -0.36 -17.78
CA LEU A 84 0.61 -1.80 -17.59
C LEU A 84 -0.71 -2.55 -17.83
N ALA A 85 -1.81 -2.07 -17.26
CA ALA A 85 -3.13 -2.66 -17.48
C ALA A 85 -3.46 -2.70 -18.98
N PHE A 86 -3.23 -1.60 -19.70
CA PHE A 86 -3.42 -1.54 -21.14
C PHE A 86 -2.54 -2.55 -21.89
N LYS A 87 -1.24 -2.64 -21.57
CA LYS A 87 -0.32 -3.62 -22.19
C LYS A 87 -0.73 -5.07 -21.95
N LEU A 88 -1.33 -5.35 -20.80
CA LEU A 88 -1.83 -6.66 -20.42
C LEU A 88 -3.27 -6.92 -20.86
N ASP A 89 -3.89 -6.00 -21.61
CA ASP A 89 -5.30 -6.11 -21.99
C ASP A 89 -6.21 -6.36 -20.75
N LEU A 90 -5.90 -5.65 -19.67
CA LEU A 90 -6.62 -5.65 -18.40
C LEU A 90 -7.32 -4.30 -18.25
N ARG A 91 -8.52 -4.33 -17.67
CA ARG A 91 -9.21 -3.10 -17.27
C ARG A 91 -8.45 -2.45 -16.11
N PHE A 92 -8.11 -1.16 -16.28
CA PHE A 92 -7.62 -0.33 -15.18
C PHE A 92 -8.80 0.18 -14.35
N ASP A 93 -8.96 -0.37 -13.16
CA ASP A 93 -10.00 -0.06 -12.18
C ASP A 93 -9.49 -0.31 -10.75
N VAL A 94 -10.34 -0.15 -9.74
CA VAL A 94 -9.99 -0.35 -8.32
C VAL A 94 -9.51 -1.76 -8.00
N GLU A 95 -9.90 -2.75 -8.81
CA GLU A 95 -9.50 -4.16 -8.64
C GLU A 95 -8.20 -4.48 -9.37
N PHE A 96 -7.67 -3.54 -10.17
CA PHE A 96 -6.35 -3.70 -10.77
C PHE A 96 -5.28 -3.87 -9.70
N GLY A 97 -4.29 -4.70 -10.02
CA GLY A 97 -3.19 -5.05 -9.14
C GLY A 97 -2.71 -6.47 -9.38
N PHE A 98 -1.76 -6.90 -8.56
CA PHE A 98 -1.06 -8.17 -8.67
C PHE A 98 -2.03 -9.36 -8.74
N SER A 99 -3.02 -9.42 -7.86
CA SER A 99 -4.04 -10.48 -7.84
C SER A 99 -4.85 -10.57 -9.13
N LYS A 100 -5.15 -9.44 -9.78
CA LYS A 100 -5.90 -9.42 -11.06
C LYS A 100 -5.02 -9.87 -12.23
N ILE A 101 -3.73 -9.53 -12.20
CA ILE A 101 -2.74 -10.04 -13.15
C ILE A 101 -2.62 -11.56 -13.01
N LEU A 102 -2.44 -12.05 -11.78
CA LEU A 102 -2.41 -13.49 -11.50
C LEU A 102 -3.73 -14.18 -11.88
N GLY A 103 -4.88 -13.55 -11.66
CA GLY A 103 -6.17 -14.11 -12.07
C GLY A 103 -6.28 -14.34 -13.57
N LYS A 104 -5.72 -13.44 -14.40
CA LYS A 104 -5.72 -13.59 -15.87
C LYS A 104 -4.68 -14.60 -16.36
N TYR A 105 -3.47 -14.57 -15.82
CA TYR A 105 -2.33 -15.32 -16.39
C TYR A 105 -1.95 -16.57 -15.59
N SER A 106 -2.45 -16.75 -14.37
CA SER A 106 -2.03 -17.77 -13.38
C SER A 106 -0.59 -17.64 -12.86
N TYR A 107 0.18 -16.67 -13.36
CA TYR A 107 1.54 -16.30 -12.96
C TYR A 107 1.78 -14.82 -13.30
N LEU A 108 2.82 -14.20 -12.75
CA LEU A 108 3.24 -12.86 -13.15
C LEU A 108 3.99 -12.96 -14.49
N PRO A 109 3.55 -12.29 -15.58
CA PRO A 109 4.27 -12.30 -16.86
C PRO A 109 5.74 -11.91 -16.74
N ASP A 110 6.60 -12.55 -17.55
CA ASP A 110 8.03 -12.26 -17.56
C ASP A 110 8.27 -10.80 -17.97
N GLY A 111 9.20 -10.16 -17.27
CA GLY A 111 9.52 -8.76 -17.49
C GLY A 111 8.59 -7.79 -16.77
N ILE A 112 7.72 -8.23 -15.86
CA ILE A 112 7.07 -7.36 -14.86
C ILE A 112 7.75 -7.59 -13.53
N HIS A 113 8.23 -6.51 -12.92
CA HIS A 113 8.86 -6.55 -11.61
C HIS A 113 8.28 -5.46 -10.71
N LEU A 114 8.00 -5.84 -9.47
CA LEU A 114 7.89 -4.89 -8.37
C LEU A 114 9.31 -4.65 -7.88
N CYS A 115 9.78 -3.40 -7.94
CA CYS A 115 11.04 -3.06 -7.32
C CYS A 115 10.85 -3.17 -5.79
N LYS A 116 11.81 -3.76 -5.09
CA LYS A 116 11.77 -3.86 -3.62
C LYS A 116 11.60 -2.49 -2.95
N ASP A 117 12.06 -1.44 -3.60
CA ASP A 117 11.99 -0.06 -3.11
C ASP A 117 10.80 0.72 -3.70
N ALA A 118 9.95 0.10 -4.53
CA ALA A 118 8.88 0.81 -5.22
C ALA A 118 7.87 1.42 -4.23
N THR A 119 7.51 0.68 -3.17
CA THR A 119 6.62 1.17 -2.12
C THR A 119 7.23 2.37 -1.40
N TYR A 120 8.52 2.27 -1.04
CA TYR A 120 9.28 3.36 -0.45
C TYR A 120 9.29 4.60 -1.36
N LEU A 121 9.58 4.45 -2.65
CA LEU A 121 9.58 5.56 -3.61
C LEU A 121 8.20 6.21 -3.76
N CYS A 122 7.14 5.40 -3.79
CA CYS A 122 5.75 5.87 -3.83
C CYS A 122 5.43 6.71 -2.59
N LEU A 123 5.77 6.21 -1.41
CA LEU A 123 5.57 6.89 -0.13
C LEU A 123 6.39 8.16 -0.01
N ASN A 124 7.68 8.10 -0.30
CA ASN A 124 8.55 9.27 -0.24
C ASN A 124 8.00 10.38 -1.15
N ARG A 125 7.55 10.03 -2.36
CA ARG A 125 6.90 10.99 -3.26
C ARG A 125 5.59 11.53 -2.69
N LEU A 126 4.72 10.65 -2.18
CA LEU A 126 3.47 11.04 -1.55
C LEU A 126 3.70 12.00 -0.38
N ILE A 127 4.66 11.69 0.48
CA ILE A 127 4.99 12.43 1.70
C ILE A 127 5.59 13.80 1.38
N GLN A 128 6.49 13.87 0.39
CA GLN A 128 7.01 15.14 -0.13
C GLN A 128 5.87 16.06 -0.60
N GLU A 129 4.81 15.48 -1.15
CA GLU A 129 3.68 16.24 -1.64
C GLU A 129 2.73 16.61 -0.50
N ILE A 130 2.27 15.69 0.33
CA ILE A 130 1.31 16.02 1.40
C ILE A 130 1.93 16.84 2.55
N GLY A 131 3.26 16.78 2.75
CA GLY A 131 4.01 17.56 3.74
C GLY A 131 4.94 16.71 4.60
N THR A 132 6.17 17.18 4.82
CA THR A 132 7.27 16.39 5.41
C THR A 132 7.57 16.65 6.89
N ASN A 133 6.94 17.66 7.49
CA ASN A 133 7.30 18.16 8.81
C ASN A 133 6.28 17.79 9.90
N ASP A 134 5.34 16.91 9.58
CA ASP A 134 4.32 16.48 10.52
C ASP A 134 4.84 15.34 11.40
N ILE A 135 4.60 15.47 12.71
CA ILE A 135 4.61 14.34 13.62
C ILE A 135 3.57 13.34 13.11
N CYS A 136 3.95 12.07 13.08
CA CYS A 136 3.08 10.99 12.66
C CYS A 136 3.00 9.91 13.75
N TYR A 137 1.91 9.16 13.70
CA TYR A 137 1.68 7.97 14.49
C TYR A 137 1.75 6.73 13.59
N PHE A 138 2.44 5.70 14.05
CA PHE A 138 2.74 4.48 13.32
C PHE A 138 2.18 3.29 14.10
N VAL A 139 1.57 2.36 13.36
CA VAL A 139 1.01 1.14 13.95
C VAL A 139 1.46 -0.04 13.12
N GLY A 140 2.14 -0.98 13.76
CA GLY A 140 2.24 -2.34 13.28
C GLY A 140 1.17 -3.19 13.93
N ASP A 141 0.36 -3.83 13.11
CA ASP A 141 -0.73 -4.68 13.56
C ASP A 141 -0.42 -6.16 13.27
N THR A 142 -0.55 -7.02 14.28
CA THR A 142 -0.44 -8.48 14.16
C THR A 142 -1.35 -9.04 13.08
N ASP A 143 -2.55 -8.46 12.90
CA ASP A 143 -3.49 -8.92 11.87
C ASP A 143 -2.95 -8.69 10.45
N HIS A 144 -2.03 -7.75 10.27
CA HIS A 144 -1.38 -7.44 8.99
C HIS A 144 0.01 -8.08 8.88
N GLY A 145 0.37 -8.98 9.79
CA GLY A 145 1.70 -9.58 9.85
C GLY A 145 2.81 -8.56 10.16
N LYS A 146 2.47 -7.38 10.69
CA LYS A 146 3.40 -6.31 11.06
C LYS A 146 3.48 -6.21 12.58
N TYR A 147 4.21 -7.11 13.20
CA TYR A 147 4.24 -7.24 14.66
C TYR A 147 5.66 -7.18 15.20
N ASP A 148 5.75 -6.93 16.51
CA ASP A 148 6.96 -7.16 17.28
C ASP A 148 6.93 -8.56 17.88
N ILE A 149 8.12 -9.12 18.08
CA ILE A 149 8.30 -10.42 18.73
C ILE A 149 8.75 -10.13 20.16
N ASN A 150 7.98 -10.61 21.13
CA ASN A 150 8.30 -10.54 22.55
C ASN A 150 8.28 -11.94 23.18
N ASP A 151 8.55 -12.02 24.49
CA ASP A 151 8.58 -13.29 25.23
C ASP A 151 7.22 -14.02 25.26
N GLU A 152 6.12 -13.29 25.03
CA GLU A 152 4.74 -13.81 25.04
C GLU A 152 4.23 -14.16 23.63
N GLY A 153 4.99 -13.86 22.57
CA GLY A 153 4.66 -14.16 21.18
C GLY A 153 4.73 -12.94 20.27
N TYR A 154 3.67 -12.71 19.52
CA TYR A 154 3.56 -11.61 18.56
C TYR A 154 2.63 -10.53 19.09
N GLU A 155 3.07 -9.28 19.10
CA GLU A 155 2.26 -8.15 19.55
C GLU A 155 2.25 -6.99 18.55
N SER A 156 1.14 -6.26 18.53
CA SER A 156 1.03 -5.02 17.75
C SER A 156 1.84 -3.93 18.43
N TRP A 157 2.55 -3.13 17.63
CA TRP A 157 3.42 -2.06 18.11
C TRP A 157 2.92 -0.68 17.69
N PHE A 158 3.32 0.32 18.48
CA PHE A 158 2.88 1.70 18.32
C PHE A 158 4.05 2.66 18.49
N GLU A 159 4.29 3.50 17.50
CA GLU A 159 5.36 4.48 17.53
C GLU A 159 4.91 5.88 17.10
N THR A 160 5.68 6.88 17.52
CA THR A 160 5.51 8.28 17.10
C THR A 160 6.85 8.86 16.70
N GLY A 161 6.81 9.74 15.71
CA GLY A 161 8.00 10.41 15.23
C GLY A 161 7.75 11.23 13.99
N GLU A 162 8.80 11.89 13.53
CA GLU A 162 8.77 12.62 12.27
C GLU A 162 8.84 11.63 11.10
N ILE A 163 8.02 11.87 10.09
CA ILE A 163 7.85 10.95 8.97
C ILE A 163 9.15 10.66 8.20
N HIS A 164 10.05 11.64 8.10
CA HIS A 164 11.33 11.47 7.42
C HIS A 164 12.30 10.54 8.17
N ASN A 165 12.20 10.45 9.49
CA ASN A 165 13.03 9.51 10.27
C ASN A 165 12.59 8.08 10.01
N ILE A 166 11.28 7.87 9.89
CA ILE A 166 10.68 6.58 9.57
C ILE A 166 11.02 6.15 8.13
N LEU A 167 10.99 7.08 7.17
CA LEU A 167 11.45 6.81 5.80
C LEU A 167 12.90 6.32 5.76
N LYS A 168 13.80 6.90 6.58
CA LYS A 168 15.19 6.42 6.72
C LYS A 168 15.27 5.02 7.31
N TYR A 169 14.41 4.68 8.27
CA TYR A 169 14.35 3.31 8.80
C TYR A 169 13.89 2.31 7.72
N TYR A 170 13.00 2.71 6.82
CA TYR A 170 12.55 1.85 5.71
C TYR A 170 13.54 1.65 4.59
N GLU A 171 14.45 2.60 4.36
CA GLU A 171 15.60 2.35 3.49
C GLU A 171 16.46 1.19 4.01
N LEU A 172 16.49 0.98 5.33
CA LEU A 172 17.32 -0.06 5.96
C LEU A 172 16.57 -1.39 6.12
N LEU A 173 15.24 -1.37 6.28
CA LEU A 173 14.40 -2.54 6.57
C LEU A 173 13.11 -2.52 5.72
N PRO A 174 13.18 -2.85 4.42
CA PRO A 174 12.06 -2.68 3.48
C PRO A 174 10.82 -3.52 3.83
N TYR A 175 10.96 -4.58 4.63
CA TYR A 175 9.83 -5.45 5.00
C TYR A 175 9.05 -4.99 6.25
N TYR A 176 9.56 -3.99 6.98
CA TYR A 176 9.03 -3.57 8.28
C TYR A 176 8.01 -2.42 8.22
N PHE A 177 7.39 -2.21 7.07
CA PHE A 177 6.43 -1.12 6.89
C PHE A 177 5.25 -1.20 7.88
N PRO A 178 4.77 -0.08 8.47
CA PRO A 178 3.66 -0.15 9.41
C PRO A 178 2.39 -0.52 8.65
N SER A 179 1.46 -1.15 9.34
CA SER A 179 0.11 -1.34 8.84
C SER A 179 -0.57 0.01 8.60
N TYR A 180 -0.36 0.98 9.50
CA TYR A 180 -0.95 2.32 9.43
C TYR A 180 0.04 3.43 9.75
N MET A 181 -0.08 4.52 9.01
CA MET A 181 0.57 5.80 9.27
C MET A 181 -0.48 6.90 9.31
N TRP A 182 -0.49 7.69 10.38
CA TRP A 182 -1.38 8.83 10.56
C TRP A 182 -0.58 10.10 10.75
N ASN A 183 -0.93 11.19 10.10
CA ASN A 183 -0.41 12.48 10.56
C ASN A 183 -1.07 12.91 11.87
N ALA A 184 -0.37 13.74 12.63
CA ALA A 184 -0.84 14.20 13.94
C ALA A 184 -2.17 14.97 13.87
N ASN A 185 -2.40 15.69 12.77
CA ASN A 185 -3.64 16.43 12.54
C ASN A 185 -4.82 15.53 12.10
N LYS A 186 -4.56 14.25 11.81
CA LYS A 186 -5.57 13.27 11.38
C LYS A 186 -6.27 13.65 10.07
N ASP A 187 -5.57 14.41 9.23
CA ASP A 187 -6.02 14.80 7.90
C ASP A 187 -5.87 13.66 6.89
N TRP A 188 -4.97 12.72 7.17
CA TRP A 188 -4.78 11.53 6.35
C TRP A 188 -4.29 10.33 7.17
N CYS A 189 -4.58 9.15 6.64
CA CYS A 189 -4.04 7.87 7.10
C CYS A 189 -3.67 7.01 5.89
N ILE A 190 -2.43 6.53 5.84
CA ILE A 190 -1.98 5.53 4.88
C ILE A 190 -2.08 4.16 5.53
N CYS A 191 -2.65 3.20 4.79
CA CYS A 191 -2.68 1.79 5.11
C CYS A 191 -1.85 1.02 4.09
N SER A 192 -0.99 0.14 4.59
CA SER A 192 -0.27 -0.84 3.78
C SER A 192 -0.87 -2.22 4.03
N PRO A 193 -1.57 -2.80 3.05
CA PRO A 193 -2.11 -4.14 3.19
C PRO A 193 -0.98 -5.17 3.28
N GLU A 194 -1.26 -6.26 4.01
CA GLU A 194 -0.31 -7.36 4.17
C GLU A 194 -0.05 -8.11 2.86
N GLY A 195 1.22 -8.47 2.64
CA GLY A 195 1.62 -9.40 1.58
C GLY A 195 1.48 -8.86 0.16
N ILE A 196 1.16 -7.57 0.01
CA ILE A 196 0.89 -6.93 -1.27
C ILE A 196 1.67 -5.60 -1.36
N ASP A 197 2.78 -5.62 -2.08
CA ASP A 197 3.65 -4.45 -2.31
C ASP A 197 3.30 -3.68 -3.61
N ASP A 198 2.09 -3.86 -4.17
CA ASP A 198 1.72 -3.24 -5.44
C ASP A 198 0.74 -2.05 -5.31
N TYR A 199 0.20 -1.80 -4.10
CA TYR A 199 -0.57 -0.59 -3.81
C TYR A 199 -0.57 -0.22 -2.32
N LEU A 200 -0.97 1.01 -2.06
CA LEU A 200 -1.30 1.55 -0.74
C LEU A 200 -2.73 2.09 -0.77
N ILE A 201 -3.38 2.21 0.38
CA ILE A 201 -4.67 2.88 0.50
C ILE A 201 -4.49 4.09 1.41
N ILE A 202 -4.95 5.25 0.97
CA ILE A 202 -4.95 6.48 1.79
C ILE A 202 -6.39 6.95 2.01
N GLY A 203 -6.76 7.11 3.27
CA GLY A 203 -7.95 7.85 3.69
C GLY A 203 -7.53 9.28 3.97
N CYS A 204 -8.24 10.27 3.46
CA CYS A 204 -7.84 11.67 3.61
C CYS A 204 -8.99 12.68 3.52
N ASN A 205 -8.68 13.92 3.89
CA ASN A 205 -9.54 15.09 3.66
C ASN A 205 -9.50 15.54 2.17
N GLN A 206 -10.39 16.48 1.81
CA GLN A 206 -10.51 16.97 0.43
C GLN A 206 -9.22 17.62 -0.10
N PHE A 207 -8.52 18.40 0.75
CA PHE A 207 -7.30 19.09 0.35
C PHE A 207 -6.18 18.11 -0.04
N VAL A 208 -5.97 17.09 0.79
CA VAL A 208 -4.98 16.03 0.52
C VAL A 208 -5.38 15.21 -0.70
N HIS A 209 -6.67 14.87 -0.84
CA HIS A 209 -7.19 14.16 -2.01
C HIS A 209 -6.88 14.88 -3.33
N ASP A 210 -7.24 16.16 -3.42
CA ASP A 210 -7.07 16.94 -4.65
C ASP A 210 -5.60 17.13 -4.98
N LYS A 211 -4.76 17.30 -3.94
CA LYS A 211 -3.31 17.33 -4.11
C LYS A 211 -2.80 16.03 -4.70
N ILE A 212 -3.20 14.88 -4.16
CA ILE A 212 -2.71 13.58 -4.61
C ILE A 212 -3.07 13.29 -6.07
N ILE A 213 -4.33 13.52 -6.45
CA ILE A 213 -4.80 13.28 -7.82
C ILE A 213 -4.08 14.18 -8.84
N SER A 214 -3.63 15.37 -8.43
CA SER A 214 -2.88 16.26 -9.30
C SER A 214 -1.42 15.81 -9.55
N ILE A 215 -0.90 14.84 -8.78
CA ILE A 215 0.48 14.38 -8.92
C ILE A 215 0.60 13.43 -10.11
N GLU A 216 1.10 13.94 -11.24
CA GLU A 216 1.26 13.13 -12.46
C GLU A 216 2.13 11.89 -12.28
N THR A 217 3.07 11.92 -11.32
CA THR A 217 3.96 10.80 -11.04
C THR A 217 3.36 9.72 -10.15
N LEU A 218 2.18 9.92 -9.58
CA LEU A 218 1.48 8.92 -8.78
C LEU A 218 0.28 8.40 -9.59
N ASP A 219 0.11 7.08 -9.61
CA ASP A 219 -1.10 6.49 -10.13
C ASP A 219 -2.08 6.29 -8.97
N ALA A 220 -3.19 7.01 -9.02
CA ALA A 220 -4.21 6.97 -8.00
C ALA A 220 -5.59 6.73 -8.63
N ILE A 221 -6.44 5.96 -7.94
CA ILE A 221 -7.87 5.89 -8.24
C ILE A 221 -8.65 6.23 -6.97
N SER A 222 -9.61 7.15 -7.09
CA SER A 222 -10.57 7.43 -6.03
C SER A 222 -11.48 6.24 -5.79
N LEU A 223 -11.66 5.89 -4.53
CA LEU A 223 -12.53 4.82 -4.09
C LEU A 223 -13.87 5.43 -3.68
N ASN A 224 -14.93 5.05 -4.38
CA ASN A 224 -16.30 5.39 -3.97
C ASN A 224 -16.67 4.49 -2.79
N TYR A 225 -16.58 5.04 -1.58
CA TYR A 225 -16.91 4.34 -0.34
C TYR A 225 -18.39 3.92 -0.27
N THR A 226 -19.25 4.52 -1.10
CA THR A 226 -20.71 4.36 -1.06
C THR A 226 -21.24 3.00 -1.55
N ASP A 227 -20.49 2.22 -2.33
CA ASP A 227 -21.09 1.08 -3.07
C ASP A 227 -20.57 -0.32 -2.73
N LYS A 228 -19.46 -0.48 -1.97
CA LYS A 228 -18.79 -1.80 -1.87
C LYS A 228 -18.51 -2.35 -0.47
N PHE A 229 -18.69 -1.58 0.60
CA PHE A 229 -18.24 -2.00 1.93
C PHE A 229 -19.33 -2.20 2.98
N TYR A 230 -20.56 -1.75 2.72
CA TYR A 230 -21.70 -1.87 3.65
C TYR A 230 -22.74 -2.92 3.28
N SER A 231 -22.52 -3.71 2.22
CA SER A 231 -23.34 -4.90 2.00
C SER A 231 -22.84 -6.06 2.86
N MET A 232 -22.99 -5.93 4.18
CA MET A 232 -23.03 -7.06 5.12
C MET A 232 -24.31 -6.97 5.94
#